data_AF-T0Y5G3-F1
#
_entry.id   AF-T0Y5G3-F1
#
_cell.length_a   1.000
_cell.length_b   1.000
_cell.length_c   1.000
_cell.angle_alpha   90.00
_cell.angle_beta   90.00
_cell.angle_gamma   90.00
#
_symmetry.space_group_name_H-M   'P 1'
#
loop_
_entity.id
_entity.type
_entity.pdbx_description
1 polymer ?
#
loop_
_entity_poly.entity_id
_entity_poly.type
_entity_poly.pdbx_seq_one_letter_code
_entity_poly.pdbx_strand_id
1 'polypeptide(L)'
;NMSRRLGVMGKLHINREIISLALPDIDDLHLDGGKALEVMRSANDGIYETANNSGDRFLPIGTVSLYDTNAAIAKATRCIKDL
;
A
#
# COMPACT_ATOMS: atom_id res chain seq x y z
N ASN A 1 -5.06 1.92 14.66
CA ASN A 1 -5.94 1.07 15.50
C ASN A 1 -5.99 -0.36 14.93
N MET A 2 -4.84 -1.05 14.92
CA MET A 2 -4.68 -2.34 14.21
C MET A 2 -5.34 -3.50 14.97
N SER A 3 -5.18 -3.52 16.29
CA SER A 3 -5.77 -4.54 17.17
C SER A 3 -7.30 -4.58 17.05
N ARG A 4 -7.96 -3.43 16.88
CA ARG A 4 -9.41 -3.39 16.64
C ARG A 4 -9.78 -4.01 15.30
N ARG A 5 -9.03 -3.73 14.22
CA ARG A 5 -9.30 -4.29 12.89
C ARG A 5 -9.17 -5.82 12.91
N LEU A 6 -8.06 -6.34 13.45
CA LEU A 6 -7.84 -7.77 13.62
C LEU A 6 -8.93 -8.43 14.50
N GLY A 7 -9.36 -7.75 15.56
CA GLY A 7 -10.46 -8.21 16.42
C GLY A 7 -11.80 -8.32 15.67
N VAL A 8 -12.13 -7.34 14.82
CA VAL A 8 -13.34 -7.40 13.96
C VAL A 8 -13.22 -8.53 12.94
N MET A 9 -12.07 -8.68 12.27
CA MET A 9 -11.83 -9.78 11.34
C MET A 9 -12.00 -11.15 12.03
N GLY A 10 -11.50 -11.29 13.26
CA GLY A 10 -11.68 -12.51 14.06
C GLY A 10 -13.16 -12.82 14.33
N LYS A 11 -13.95 -11.81 14.70
CA LYS A 11 -15.40 -11.97 14.96
C LYS A 11 -16.20 -12.31 13.70
N LEU A 12 -15.78 -11.81 12.55
CA LEU A 12 -16.47 -12.00 11.26
C LEU A 12 -15.90 -13.16 10.45
N HIS A 13 -14.97 -13.94 11.01
CA HIS A 13 -14.29 -15.04 10.32
C HIS A 13 -13.61 -14.61 9.00
N ILE A 14 -13.09 -13.39 8.94
CA ILE A 14 -12.31 -12.89 7.79
C ILE A 14 -10.89 -13.42 7.92
N ASN A 15 -10.53 -14.39 7.09
CA ASN A 15 -9.20 -15.01 7.10
C ASN A 15 -8.11 -14.02 6.68
N ARG A 16 -8.28 -13.32 5.55
CA ARG A 16 -7.33 -12.32 5.05
C ARG A 16 -8.07 -11.11 4.50
N GLU A 17 -7.44 -9.96 4.57
CA GLU A 17 -7.92 -8.71 3.97
C GLU A 17 -6.85 -8.15 3.03
N ILE A 18 -7.26 -7.75 1.84
CA ILE A 18 -6.39 -7.01 0.92
C ILE A 18 -6.39 -5.54 1.35
N ILE A 19 -5.22 -4.96 1.58
CA ILE A 19 -5.06 -3.56 2.01
C ILE A 19 -4.37 -2.74 0.94
N SER A 20 -4.85 -1.52 0.74
CA SER A 20 -4.28 -0.53 -0.18
C SER A 20 -4.18 0.82 0.51
N LEU A 21 -3.49 1.78 -0.12
CA LEU A 21 -3.54 3.16 0.32
C LEU A 21 -4.98 3.68 0.23
N ALA A 22 -5.42 4.41 1.26
CA ALA A 22 -6.73 5.04 1.27
C ALA A 22 -6.74 6.27 0.35
N LEU A 23 -7.91 6.58 -0.20
CA LEU A 23 -8.11 7.81 -0.98
C LEU A 23 -7.91 9.07 -0.10
N PRO A 24 -7.50 10.20 -0.69
CA PRO A 24 -7.28 10.45 -2.13
C PRO A 24 -6.02 9.75 -2.68
N ASP A 25 -5.95 9.56 -4.00
CA ASP A 25 -4.73 9.01 -4.62
C ASP A 25 -3.58 10.04 -4.52
N ILE A 26 -2.34 9.57 -4.62
CA ILE A 26 -1.14 10.41 -4.46
C ILE A 26 -1.13 11.55 -5.48
N ASP A 27 -1.61 11.29 -6.69
CA ASP A 27 -1.64 12.28 -7.76
C ASP A 27 -2.69 13.40 -7.51
N ASP A 28 -3.71 13.12 -6.68
CA ASP A 28 -4.72 14.11 -6.26
C ASP A 28 -4.21 15.01 -5.12
N LEU A 29 -3.03 14.72 -4.54
CA LEU A 29 -2.44 15.54 -3.48
C LEU A 29 -1.79 16.83 -4.00
N HIS A 30 -1.75 17.03 -5.32
CA HIS A 30 -1.15 18.20 -5.98
C HIS A 30 0.30 18.47 -5.53
N LEU A 31 1.06 17.39 -5.28
CA LEU A 31 2.47 17.46 -4.92
C LEU A 31 3.33 17.69 -6.17
N ASP A 32 4.54 18.24 -5.98
CA ASP A 32 5.54 18.16 -7.03
C ASP A 32 5.92 16.69 -7.30
N GLY A 33 6.40 16.40 -8.51
CA GLY A 33 6.67 15.03 -8.92
C GLY A 33 7.69 14.29 -8.06
N GLY A 34 8.70 14.98 -7.54
CA GLY A 34 9.69 14.36 -6.64
C GLY A 34 9.06 13.93 -5.33
N LYS A 35 8.21 14.80 -4.78
CA LYS A 35 7.50 14.57 -3.52
C LYS A 35 6.39 13.53 -3.64
N ALA A 36 5.69 13.50 -4.78
CA ALA A 36 4.75 12.42 -5.10
C ALA A 36 5.45 11.05 -5.10
N LEU A 37 6.64 10.97 -5.71
CA LEU A 37 7.44 9.74 -5.73
C LEU A 37 7.94 9.33 -4.33
N GLU A 38 8.34 10.30 -3.50
CA GLU A 38 8.75 10.07 -2.11
C GLU A 38 7.59 9.51 -1.27
N VAL A 39 6.43 10.19 -1.30
CA VAL A 39 5.22 9.76 -0.59
C VAL A 39 4.80 8.36 -1.03
N MET A 40 4.85 8.09 -2.33
CA MET A 40 4.54 6.78 -2.89
C MET A 40 5.50 5.68 -2.41
N ARG A 41 6.78 5.97 -2.21
CA ARG A 41 7.73 5.00 -1.63
C ARG A 41 7.40 4.74 -0.16
N SER A 42 7.28 5.80 0.64
CA SER A 42 6.95 5.69 2.07
C SER A 42 5.62 4.99 2.33
N ALA A 43 4.59 5.27 1.51
CA ALA A 43 3.29 4.63 1.63
C ALA A 43 3.36 3.12 1.37
N ASN A 44 4.08 2.71 0.31
CA ASN A 44 4.24 1.29 0.01
C ASN A 44 5.04 0.60 1.12
N ASP A 45 6.18 1.16 1.53
CA ASP A 45 7.01 0.57 2.57
C ASP A 45 6.21 0.38 3.88
N GLY A 46 5.41 1.37 4.29
CA GLY A 46 4.54 1.27 5.46
C GLY A 46 3.42 0.24 5.33
N ILE A 47 2.83 0.08 4.14
CA ILE A 47 1.82 -0.95 3.87
C ILE A 47 2.44 -2.36 3.92
N TYR A 48 3.64 -2.53 3.36
CA TYR A 48 4.36 -3.81 3.41
C TYR A 48 4.80 -4.17 4.83
N GLU A 49 5.32 -3.21 5.58
CA GLU A 49 5.65 -3.40 7.00
C GLU A 49 4.39 -3.81 7.79
N THR A 50 3.26 -3.15 7.53
CA THR A 50 1.98 -3.48 8.15
C THR A 50 1.54 -4.91 7.84
N ALA A 51 1.67 -5.35 6.58
CA ALA A 51 1.32 -6.70 6.18
C ALA A 51 2.23 -7.75 6.84
N ASN A 52 3.54 -7.53 6.84
CA ASN A 52 4.53 -8.43 7.45
C ASN A 52 4.29 -8.62 8.95
N ASN A 53 3.92 -7.54 9.65
CA ASN A 53 3.65 -7.57 11.10
C ASN A 53 2.26 -8.16 11.46
N SER A 54 1.44 -8.55 10.47
CA SER A 54 0.07 -9.01 10.70
C SER A 54 -0.08 -10.52 10.85
N GLY A 55 0.99 -11.30 10.69
CA GLY A 55 0.93 -12.77 10.69
C GLY A 55 0.10 -13.31 9.53
N ASP A 56 0.33 -12.77 8.32
CA ASP A 56 -0.33 -13.19 7.07
C ASP A 56 -1.85 -12.91 7.01
N ARG A 57 -2.35 -11.99 7.86
CA ARG A 57 -3.75 -11.56 7.87
C ARG A 57 -4.03 -10.46 6.86
N PHE A 58 -3.01 -9.71 6.43
CA PHE A 58 -3.13 -8.69 5.40
C PHE A 58 -2.31 -9.02 4.16
N LEU A 59 -2.91 -8.78 3.00
CA LEU A 59 -2.27 -8.87 1.69
C LEU A 59 -2.11 -7.44 1.13
N PRO A 60 -0.89 -6.93 0.95
CA PRO A 60 -0.68 -5.55 0.55
C PRO A 60 -0.84 -5.36 -0.97
N ILE A 61 -1.47 -4.26 -1.37
CA ILE A 61 -1.42 -3.71 -2.73
C ILE A 61 -0.66 -2.38 -2.67
N GLY A 62 0.44 -2.31 -3.41
CA GLY A 62 1.22 -1.08 -3.57
C GLY A 62 0.49 -0.06 -4.46
N THR A 63 0.71 1.22 -4.18
CA THR A 63 0.28 2.33 -5.04
C THR A 63 1.42 2.80 -5.94
N VAL A 64 1.06 3.40 -7.06
CA VAL A 64 1.96 4.04 -8.04
C VAL A 64 1.50 5.46 -8.31
N SER A 65 2.44 6.40 -8.40
CA SER A 65 2.17 7.73 -8.95
C SER A 65 2.32 7.67 -10.46
N LEU A 66 1.36 8.24 -11.18
CA LEU A 66 1.36 8.32 -12.63
C LEU A 66 2.09 9.56 -13.16
N TYR A 67 2.69 10.37 -12.28
CA TYR A 67 3.50 11.53 -12.65
C TYR A 67 4.61 11.20 -13.66
N ASP A 68 5.28 10.05 -13.49
CA ASP A 68 6.23 9.50 -14.47
C ASP A 68 5.81 8.07 -14.81
N THR A 69 5.14 7.92 -15.95
CA THR A 69 4.55 6.66 -16.40
C THR A 69 5.58 5.54 -16.59
N ASN A 70 6.82 5.87 -17.00
CA ASN A 70 7.88 4.88 -17.15
C ASN A 70 8.37 4.39 -15.77
N ALA A 71 8.52 5.31 -14.82
CA ALA A 71 8.83 4.96 -13.44
C ALA A 71 7.69 4.16 -12.77
N ALA A 72 6.44 4.47 -13.09
CA ALA A 72 5.26 3.75 -12.61
C ALA A 72 5.27 2.28 -13.07
N ILE A 73 5.57 2.02 -14.35
CA ILE A 73 5.68 0.66 -14.90
C ILE A 73 6.81 -0.13 -14.20
N ALA A 74 7.97 0.49 -14.01
CA ALA A 74 9.10 -0.14 -13.32
C ALA A 74 8.74 -0.49 -11.86
N LYS A 75 8.00 0.38 -11.18
CA LYS A 75 7.60 0.15 -9.79
C LYS A 75 6.47 -0.88 -9.65
N ALA A 76 5.47 -0.84 -10.53
CA ALA A 76 4.46 -1.89 -10.63
C ALA A 76 5.11 -3.26 -10.83
N THR A 77 6.13 -3.32 -11.70
CA THR A 77 6.94 -4.55 -11.91
C THR A 77 7.62 -5.01 -10.62
N ARG A 78 8.26 -4.11 -9.86
CA ARG A 78 8.86 -4.44 -8.56
C ARG A 78 7.82 -4.97 -7.56
N CYS A 79 6.65 -4.34 -7.49
CA CYS A 79 5.56 -4.74 -6.60
C CYS A 79 4.99 -6.13 -6.91
N ILE A 80 5.12 -6.61 -8.15
CA ILE A 80 4.66 -7.95 -8.55
C ILE A 80 5.75 -9.03 -8.36
N LYS A 81 7.03 -8.66 -8.51
CA LYS A 81 8.14 -9.63 -8.57
C LYS A 81 8.90 -9.81 -7.26
N ASP A 82 9.08 -8.73 -6.51
CA ASP A 82 10.02 -8.68 -5.39
C ASP A 82 9.32 -8.56 -4.02
N LEU A 83 7.98 -8.52 -4.03
CA LEU A 83 7.10 -8.29 -2.89
C LEU A 83 5.97 -9.32 -2.90
#